data_AF-A0A2T0J3C9-F1
#
_entry.id   AF-A0A2T0J3C9-F1
#
_cell.length_a   1.000
_cell.length_b   1.000
_cell.length_c   1.000
_cell.angle_alpha   90.00
_cell.angle_beta   90.00
_cell.angle_gamma   90.00
#
_symmetry.space_group_name_H-M   'P 1'
#
loop_
_entity.id
_entity.type
_entity.pdbx_description
1 polymer ?
#
loop_
_entity_poly.entity_id
_entity_poly.type
_entity_poly.pdbx_seq_one_letter_code
_entity_poly.pdbx_strand_id
1 'polypeptide(L)' 'MRKRERSEDTRHKIELGGLVIKASLGDEDRAYILGVLLTGNRRKGDARLREQMIKLGREALRQ' A
#
# COMPACT_ATOMS: atom_id res chain seq x y z
N MET A 1 -27.37 -9.97 2.51
CA MET A 1 -26.03 -9.75 1.93
C MET A 1 -25.64 -8.27 2.07
N ARG A 2 -25.32 -7.79 3.30
CA ARG A 2 -25.03 -6.34 3.55
C ARG A 2 -24.09 -6.08 4.74
N LYS A 3 -23.95 -7.01 5.70
CA LYS A 3 -23.07 -6.84 6.87
C LYS A 3 -21.62 -7.29 6.63
N ARG A 4 -21.40 -8.42 5.95
CA ARG A 4 -20.04 -8.96 5.71
C ARG A 4 -19.18 -8.09 4.81
N GLU A 5 -19.74 -7.58 3.71
CA GLU A 5 -19.03 -6.73 2.76
C GLU A 5 -18.50 -5.43 3.39
N ARG A 6 -19.25 -4.83 4.32
CA ARG A 6 -18.81 -3.62 5.04
C ARG A 6 -17.70 -3.90 6.04
N SER A 7 -17.74 -5.06 6.70
CA SER A 7 -16.69 -5.48 7.63
C SER A 7 -15.38 -5.76 6.91
N GLU A 8 -15.44 -6.42 5.75
CA GLU A 8 -14.28 -6.70 4.91
C GLU A 8 -13.69 -5.42 4.30
N ASP A 9 -14.54 -4.52 3.79
CA ASP A 9 -14.11 -3.23 3.24
C ASP A 9 -13.44 -2.33 4.30
N THR A 10 -13.99 -2.29 5.51
CA THR A 10 -13.39 -1.53 6.64
C THR A 10 -12.02 -2.10 7.00
N ARG A 11 -11.91 -3.43 7.16
CA ARG A 11 -10.65 -4.08 7.49
C ARG A 11 -9.60 -3.87 6.40
N HIS A 12 -10.00 -3.98 5.13
CA HIS A 12 -9.11 -3.77 4.00
C HIS A 12 -8.57 -2.34 3.95
N LYS A 13 -9.43 -1.35 4.21
CA LYS A 13 -9.01 0.07 4.30
C LYS A 13 -8.05 0.31 5.46
N ILE A 14 -8.27 -0.33 6.62
CA ILE A 14 -7.36 -0.25 7.76
C ILE A 14 -6.00 -0.87 7.42
N GLU A 15 -5.99 -2.05 6.80
CA GLU A 15 -4.76 -2.73 6.40
C GLU A 15 -3.95 -1.88 5.41
N LEU A 16 -4.60 -1.30 4.39
CA LEU A 16 -3.94 -0.39 3.44
C LEU A 16 -3.40 0.87 4.12
N GLY A 17 -4.16 1.46 5.06
CA GLY A 17 -3.69 2.59 5.87
C GLY A 17 -2.47 2.24 6.73
N GLY A 18 -2.43 1.02 7.28
CA GLY A 18 -1.28 0.52 8.04
C GLY A 18 0.00 0.43 7.22
N LEU A 19 -0.09 0.13 5.93
CA LEU A 19 1.07 0.11 5.03
C LEU A 19 1.70 1.51 4.85
N VAL A 20 0.88 2.56 4.85
CA VAL A 20 1.35 3.95 4.75
C VAL A 20 2.19 4.33 5.97
N ILE A 21 1.69 4.00 7.17
CA ILE A 21 2.42 4.24 8.43
C ILE A 21 3.73 3.44 8.48
N LYS A 22 3.69 2.17 8.07
CA LYS A 22 4.87 1.29 8.08
C LYS A 22 5.94 1.73 7.07
N ALA A 23 5.54 2.44 6.02
CA ALA A 23 6.45 3.09 5.08
C ALA A 23 6.98 4.46 5.58
N SER A 24 6.69 4.82 6.84
CA SER A 24 7.03 6.13 7.43
C SER A 24 6.44 7.32 6.68
N LEU A 25 5.28 7.13 6.04
CA LEU A 25 4.56 8.17 5.30
C LEU A 25 3.35 8.73 6.07
N GLY A 26 3.22 8.43 7.37
CA GLY A 26 2.03 8.78 8.15
C GLY A 26 1.84 10.28 8.36
N ASP A 27 2.93 11.03 8.44
CA ASP A 27 2.94 12.48 8.64
C ASP A 27 3.10 13.25 7.32
N GLU A 28 3.20 12.55 6.19
CA GLU A 28 3.38 13.13 4.87
C GLU A 28 2.07 13.68 4.29
N ASP A 29 2.19 14.60 3.33
CA ASP A 29 1.04 15.16 2.62
C ASP A 29 0.26 14.08 1.85
N ARG A 30 -1.07 14.12 1.90
CA ARG A 30 -1.94 13.12 1.26
C ARG A 30 -1.75 13.05 -0.26
N ALA A 31 -1.51 14.19 -0.91
CA ALA A 31 -1.24 14.24 -2.34
C ALA A 31 0.12 13.60 -2.68
N TYR A 32 1.12 13.74 -1.81
CA TYR A 32 2.41 13.07 -1.95
C TYR A 32 2.25 11.54 -1.90
N ILE A 33 1.58 11.02 -0.87
CA ILE A 33 1.31 9.57 -0.71
C ILE A 33 0.58 9.02 -1.94
N LEU A 34 -0.45 9.72 -2.40
CA LEU A 34 -1.18 9.33 -3.60
C LEU A 34 -0.29 9.35 -4.85
N GLY A 35 0.57 10.36 -4.99
CA GLY A 35 1.54 10.47 -6.08
C GLY A 35 2.52 9.29 -6.13
N VAL A 36 3.04 8.86 -4.98
CA VAL A 36 3.92 7.68 -4.86
C VAL A 36 3.20 6.42 -5.32
N LEU A 37 1.98 6.17 -4.82
CA LEU A 37 1.18 4.99 -5.17
C LEU A 37 0.82 4.96 -6.67
N LEU A 38 0.43 6.10 -7.24
CA LEU A 38 0.14 6.22 -8.67
C LEU A 38 1.38 5.98 -9.53
N THR A 39 2.55 6.44 -9.09
CA THR A 39 3.83 6.20 -9.77
C THR A 39 4.17 4.71 -9.80
N GLY A 40 4.00 4.00 -8.68
CA GLY A 40 4.15 2.55 -8.63
C GLY A 40 3.15 1.83 -9.55
N ASN A 41 1.87 2.21 -9.52
CA ASN A 41 0.84 1.62 -10.38
C ASN A 41 1.12 1.82 -11.88
N ARG A 42 1.63 2.99 -12.29
CA ARG A 42 2.02 3.25 -13.70
C ARG A 42 3.15 2.35 -14.16
N ARG A 43 4.06 1.97 -13.26
CA ARG A 43 5.25 1.15 -13.59
C ARG A 43 5.07 -0.34 -13.32
N LYS A 44 3.87 -0.79 -12.92
CA LYS A 44 3.62 -2.21 -12.54
C LYS A 44 3.88 -3.24 -13.64
N GLY A 45 3.96 -2.82 -14.91
CA GLY A 45 4.31 -3.67 -16.04
C GLY A 45 5.80 -4.01 -16.13
N ASP A 46 6.66 -3.28 -15.41
CA ASP A 46 8.08 -3.59 -15.28
C ASP A 46 8.25 -4.75 -14.29
N ALA A 47 8.51 -5.95 -14.83
CA ALA A 47 8.63 -7.18 -14.04
C ALA A 47 9.77 -7.10 -13.02
N ARG A 48 10.91 -6.49 -13.38
CA ARG A 48 12.08 -6.37 -12.50
C ARG A 48 11.78 -5.42 -11.36
N LEU A 49 11.20 -4.27 -11.67
CA LEU A 49 10.76 -3.33 -10.62
C LEU A 49 9.74 -3.99 -9.71
N ARG A 50 8.75 -4.70 -10.27
CA ARG A 50 7.71 -5.38 -9.48
C ARG A 50 8.33 -6.39 -8.51
N GLU A 51 9.28 -7.20 -8.96
CA GLU A 51 9.99 -8.15 -8.11
C GLU A 51 10.77 -7.44 -6.98
N GLN A 52 11.51 -6.39 -7.32
CA GLN A 52 12.27 -5.59 -6.34
C GLN A 52 11.35 -4.95 -5.28
N MET A 53 10.22 -4.36 -5.70
CA MET A 53 9.26 -3.74 -4.79
C MET A 53 8.61 -4.78 -3.86
N ILE A 54 8.30 -5.98 -4.36
CA ILE A 54 7.78 -7.07 -3.53
C ILE A 54 8.83 -7.52 -2.51
N LYS A 55 10.09 -7.66 -2.93
CA LYS A 55 11.19 -8.04 -2.02
C LYS A 55 11.34 -7.02 -0.89
N LEU A 56 11.42 -5.74 -1.24
CA LEU A 56 11.54 -4.63 -0.28
C LEU A 56 10.33 -4.58 0.67
N GLY A 57 9.11 -4.67 0.12
CA GLY A 57 7.88 -4.68 0.93
C GLY A 57 7.83 -5.85 1.91
N ARG A 58 8.28 -7.04 1.50
CA ARG A 58 8.40 -8.20 2.41
C ARG A 58 9.44 -8.00 3.50
N GLU A 59 10.56 -7.34 3.19
CA GLU A 59 11.57 -6.98 4.18
C GLU A 59 11.03 -5.99 5.22
N ALA A 60 10.36 -4.93 4.76
CA ALA A 60 9.73 -3.94 5.64
C ALA A 60 8.63 -4.55 6.51
N LEU A 61 7.85 -5.50 5.98
CA LEU A 61 6.77 -6.14 6.74
C LEU A 61 7.27 -7.05 7.88
N ARG A 62 8.51 -7.56 7.82
CA ARG A 62 9.11 -8.41 8.85
C ARG A 62 9.65 -7.66 10.07
N GLN A 63 9.83 -6.35 9.96
CA GLN A 63 10.22 -5.46 11.06
C GLN A 63 8.99 -5.12 11.92
#